data_AF-A0A929E1E0-F1
#
_entry.id   AF-A0A929E1E0-F1
#
_cell.length_a   1.000
_cell.length_b   1.000
_cell.length_c   1.000
_cell.angle_alpha   90.00
_cell.angle_beta   90.00
_cell.angle_gamma   90.00
#
_symmetry.space_group_name_H-M   'P 1'
#
loop_
_entity.id
_entity.type
_entity.pdbx_description
1 polymer ?
#
loop_
_entity_poly.entity_id
_entity_poly.type
_entity_poly.pdbx_seq_one_letter_code
_entity_poly.pdbx_strand_id
1 'polypeptide(L)'
;MKKLSFYSFVALLMGVLFFTACENSDYNGPGLEDENSILPDQLTVDIPAALLEDVSSLKGAPVVDTLKGREIYGHLRFFIHSGAHGSRIVKHIIYGIRRYNIDQVKTLSYESEDDGRIKNLVVVEGPEFDGRTWEYGLTITDAESEGEADGGKGMQIFWNQNPKEGITIIKPYNLDRTNEREMAQAMFRIDYSGAGELGYEHHMIVSIADMPAIDPLLAPFAMDGMKMFVGKKGDYVDVYGNSSHPNAKFLTEKVGYNWAFVASGSDVDDAAVVELGLPLSTVDTEERDVLLEENSIYNVLYNEVKTIWPHASDEILEAWLTNTEAPGFFNRNGFIQGGEAPGDQFLPLVERISDLVPYNPKSIANLEIMFN
;
A
#
# COMPACT_ATOMS: atom_id res chain seq x y z
N MET A 1 35.26 16.76 6.55
CA MET A 1 34.18 15.78 6.30
C MET A 1 32.89 16.57 6.18
N LYS A 2 32.20 16.50 5.04
CA LYS A 2 30.93 17.21 4.85
C LYS A 2 29.85 16.41 5.57
N LYS A 3 29.19 17.03 6.55
CA LYS A 3 28.03 16.47 7.25
C LYS A 3 26.84 16.56 6.30
N LEU A 4 26.22 15.43 5.97
CA LEU A 4 25.00 15.40 5.18
C LEU A 4 23.84 15.48 6.15
N SER A 5 23.11 16.60 6.14
CA SER A 5 21.93 16.74 6.99
C SER A 5 20.76 15.98 6.40
N PHE A 6 20.39 14.87 7.05
CA PHE A 6 19.24 14.04 6.69
C PHE A 6 17.97 14.46 7.44
N TYR A 7 18.10 15.39 8.41
CA TYR A 7 16.96 16.01 9.09
C TYR A 7 15.97 16.73 8.15
N SER A 8 16.36 17.13 6.93
CA SER A 8 15.39 17.61 5.92
C SER A 8 14.76 16.50 5.07
N PHE A 9 15.36 15.30 5.06
CA PHE A 9 14.94 14.16 4.26
C PHE A 9 14.04 13.20 5.06
N VAL A 10 14.29 13.02 6.37
CA VAL A 10 13.47 12.17 7.25
C VAL A 10 12.53 12.91 8.20
N ALA A 11 12.72 14.19 8.54
CA ALA A 11 11.60 14.94 9.15
C ALA A 11 10.40 15.05 8.20
N LEU A 12 10.66 14.99 6.88
CA LEU A 12 9.65 14.83 5.82
C LEU A 12 9.10 13.39 5.73
N LEU A 13 9.87 12.36 6.11
CA LEU A 13 9.47 10.96 6.00
C LEU A 13 8.72 10.46 7.25
N MET A 14 9.10 10.91 8.45
CA MET A 14 8.48 10.50 9.73
C MET A 14 7.36 11.44 10.20
N GLY A 15 7.39 12.74 9.87
CA GLY A 15 6.27 13.66 10.16
C GLY A 15 5.00 13.35 9.37
N VAL A 16 5.16 12.68 8.22
CA VAL A 16 4.07 12.29 7.31
C VAL A 16 3.39 10.98 7.75
N LEU A 17 4.07 10.11 8.50
CA LEU A 17 3.51 8.82 8.93
C LEU A 17 2.49 8.94 10.07
N PHE A 18 2.48 10.05 10.82
CA PHE A 18 1.56 10.20 11.97
C PHE A 18 0.76 11.51 12.03
N PHE A 19 1.04 12.56 11.23
CA PHE A 19 0.37 13.86 11.39
C PHE A 19 -0.04 14.67 10.14
N THR A 20 0.04 14.15 8.91
CA THR A 20 -0.44 14.92 7.73
C THR A 20 -1.61 14.23 7.03
N ALA A 21 -2.78 14.33 7.66
CA ALA A 21 -4.08 14.20 7.00
C ALA A 21 -4.50 15.50 6.24
N CYS A 22 -3.62 16.51 6.13
CA CYS A 22 -3.87 17.73 5.38
C CYS A 22 -2.57 18.24 4.75
N GLU A 23 -2.45 18.06 3.43
CA GLU A 23 -1.89 18.98 2.42
C GLU A 23 -1.25 18.18 1.28
N ASN A 24 -2.01 18.06 0.17
CA ASN A 24 -1.51 17.72 -1.15
C ASN A 24 -0.60 18.85 -1.63
N SER A 25 0.66 18.84 -1.22
CA SER A 25 1.68 19.64 -1.88
C SER A 25 2.36 18.76 -2.93
N ASP A 26 1.98 18.98 -4.19
CA ASP A 26 2.69 18.46 -5.34
C ASP A 26 4.14 18.93 -5.28
N TYR A 27 5.03 18.00 -4.93
CA TYR A 27 6.45 18.27 -4.74
C TYR A 27 7.14 18.37 -6.10
N ASN A 28 7.09 19.57 -6.71
CA ASN A 28 7.86 19.95 -7.89
C ASN A 28 9.16 20.65 -7.46
N GLY A 29 10.17 19.85 -7.10
CA GLY A 29 11.53 20.36 -6.90
C GLY A 29 12.17 20.84 -8.22
N PRO A 30 13.14 21.78 -8.18
CA PRO A 30 13.73 22.35 -9.38
C PRO A 30 14.47 21.29 -10.22
N GLY A 31 14.28 21.38 -11.54
CA GLY A 31 14.78 20.44 -12.54
C GLY A 31 16.29 20.22 -12.47
N LEU A 32 16.67 18.96 -12.29
CA LEU A 32 18.01 18.43 -12.49
C LEU A 32 17.95 17.47 -13.67
N GLU A 33 17.77 18.03 -14.87
CA GLU A 33 17.92 17.32 -16.13
C GLU A 33 19.42 17.14 -16.39
N ASP A 34 20.02 16.11 -15.78
CA ASP A 34 21.31 15.60 -16.23
C ASP A 34 21.05 14.43 -17.19
N GLU A 35 21.28 14.67 -18.48
CA GLU A 35 21.13 13.65 -19.54
C GLU A 35 22.04 12.43 -19.31
N ASN A 36 23.03 12.49 -18.42
CA ASN A 36 23.92 11.38 -18.08
C ASN A 36 23.53 10.64 -16.80
N SER A 37 22.38 10.94 -16.17
CA SER A 37 21.98 10.29 -14.92
C SER A 37 21.61 8.82 -15.16
N ILE A 38 22.16 7.90 -14.36
CA ILE A 38 21.75 6.49 -14.38
C ILE A 38 20.33 6.27 -13.81
N LEU A 39 19.68 7.30 -13.27
CA LEU A 39 18.46 7.16 -12.49
C LEU A 39 17.18 7.41 -13.30
N PRO A 40 16.16 6.55 -13.20
CA PRO A 40 14.88 6.72 -13.88
C PRO A 40 14.15 7.97 -13.36
N ASP A 41 13.48 8.67 -14.27
CA ASP A 41 12.62 9.84 -14.06
C ASP A 41 11.25 9.50 -13.43
N GLN A 42 10.77 8.27 -13.60
CA GLN A 42 9.51 7.79 -13.04
C GLN A 42 9.62 6.34 -12.58
N LEU A 43 9.29 6.08 -11.31
CA LEU A 43 9.18 4.74 -10.70
C LEU A 43 7.91 4.59 -9.84
N THR A 44 6.89 5.39 -10.13
CA THR A 44 5.64 5.42 -9.36
C THR A 44 4.44 5.48 -10.26
N VAL A 45 3.30 5.00 -9.75
CA VAL A 45 1.97 5.21 -10.31
C VAL A 45 1.17 6.03 -9.31
N ASP A 46 0.60 7.14 -9.77
CA ASP A 46 -0.26 7.99 -8.94
C ASP A 46 -1.67 7.39 -8.84
N ILE A 47 -2.23 7.40 -7.63
CA ILE A 47 -3.58 6.88 -7.35
C ILE A 47 -4.56 8.07 -7.34
N PRO A 48 -5.71 7.96 -8.02
CA PRO A 48 -6.73 9.02 -8.09
C PRO A 48 -7.23 9.51 -6.73
N ALA A 49 -7.56 10.79 -6.64
CA ALA A 49 -8.01 11.42 -5.40
C ALA A 49 -9.31 10.78 -4.86
N ALA A 50 -10.20 10.34 -5.73
CA ALA A 50 -11.44 9.65 -5.34
C ALA A 50 -11.21 8.32 -4.57
N LEU A 51 -10.02 7.70 -4.72
CA LEU A 51 -9.61 6.51 -3.96
C LEU A 51 -8.84 6.85 -2.67
N LEU A 52 -8.38 8.09 -2.53
CA LEU A 52 -7.56 8.56 -1.41
C LEU A 52 -8.38 9.41 -0.42
N GLU A 53 -9.07 10.45 -0.89
CA GLU A 53 -9.63 11.50 -0.03
C GLU A 53 -11.01 11.17 0.56
N ASP A 54 -11.18 11.41 1.86
CA ASP A 54 -12.49 11.44 2.53
C ASP A 54 -12.68 12.77 3.27
N VAL A 55 -13.31 13.74 2.61
CA VAL A 55 -13.68 15.01 3.24
C VAL A 55 -15.05 14.87 3.95
N SER A 56 -15.73 13.74 3.80
CA SER A 56 -17.12 13.57 4.22
C SER A 56 -17.29 12.99 5.63
N SER A 57 -18.29 13.52 6.34
CA SER A 57 -18.88 12.88 7.53
C SER A 57 -20.28 12.32 7.22
N LEU A 58 -20.58 12.13 5.93
CA LEU A 58 -21.94 12.00 5.42
C LEU A 58 -22.55 10.63 5.75
N LYS A 59 -23.82 10.66 6.18
CA LYS A 59 -24.71 9.50 6.28
C LYS A 59 -25.46 9.38 4.94
N GLY A 60 -25.37 8.24 4.27
CA GLY A 60 -26.03 7.99 2.98
C GLY A 60 -27.57 8.01 3.03
N ALA A 61 -28.19 7.82 4.20
CA ALA A 61 -29.65 7.81 4.33
C ALA A 61 -30.14 8.54 5.61
N PRO A 62 -31.16 9.43 5.52
CA PRO A 62 -31.65 10.21 6.66
C PRO A 62 -32.72 9.53 7.54
N VAL A 63 -33.20 8.34 7.20
CA VAL A 63 -34.42 7.75 7.82
C VAL A 63 -34.15 6.52 8.70
N VAL A 64 -33.03 5.82 8.51
CA VAL A 64 -32.58 4.68 9.33
C VAL A 64 -31.10 4.88 9.68
N ASP A 65 -30.68 4.49 10.88
CA ASP A 65 -29.26 4.55 11.25
C ASP A 65 -28.52 3.45 10.48
N THR A 66 -27.89 3.80 9.35
CA THR A 66 -27.10 2.90 8.51
C THR A 66 -25.64 2.88 8.96
N LEU A 67 -24.92 1.77 8.76
CA LEU A 67 -23.45 1.82 8.78
C LEU A 67 -22.94 2.89 7.82
N LYS A 68 -21.99 3.70 8.27
CA LYS A 68 -21.45 4.78 7.44
C LYS A 68 -20.39 4.23 6.50
N GLY A 69 -20.31 4.76 5.28
CA GLY A 69 -19.24 4.39 4.34
C GLY A 69 -17.84 4.50 4.94
N ARG A 70 -17.59 5.48 5.81
CA ARG A 70 -16.34 5.59 6.57
C ARG A 70 -16.08 4.40 7.50
N GLU A 71 -17.10 3.85 8.14
CA GLU A 71 -16.96 2.67 9.03
C GLU A 71 -16.70 1.40 8.21
N ILE A 72 -17.20 1.36 6.98
CA ILE A 72 -17.11 0.22 6.05
C ILE A 72 -15.74 0.22 5.33
N TYR A 73 -15.36 1.36 4.76
CA TYR A 73 -14.20 1.51 3.88
C TYR A 73 -13.01 2.26 4.52
N GLY A 74 -13.12 2.67 5.78
CA GLY A 74 -12.05 3.42 6.47
C GLY A 74 -10.72 2.65 6.51
N HIS A 75 -10.78 1.34 6.75
CA HIS A 75 -9.60 0.47 6.71
C HIS A 75 -9.02 0.34 5.31
N LEU A 76 -9.86 0.17 4.28
CA LEU A 76 -9.41 0.12 2.90
C LEU A 76 -8.62 1.36 2.49
N ARG A 77 -9.13 2.56 2.82
CA ARG A 77 -8.43 3.82 2.50
C ARG A 77 -7.08 3.87 3.17
N PHE A 78 -6.97 3.46 4.44
CA PHE A 78 -5.68 3.38 5.12
C PHE A 78 -4.69 2.48 4.35
N PHE A 79 -5.16 1.38 3.76
CA PHE A 79 -4.31 0.49 2.96
C PHE A 79 -3.89 1.10 1.62
N ILE A 80 -4.83 1.68 0.88
CA ILE A 80 -4.54 2.38 -0.38
C ILE A 80 -3.58 3.56 -0.12
N HIS A 81 -3.77 4.30 0.98
CA HIS A 81 -2.83 5.32 1.42
C HIS A 81 -1.46 4.76 1.72
N SER A 82 -1.37 3.65 2.45
CA SER A 82 -0.08 3.02 2.78
C SER A 82 0.69 2.64 1.51
N GLY A 83 0.00 2.10 0.50
CA GLY A 83 0.62 1.83 -0.80
C GLY A 83 0.98 3.09 -1.59
N ALA A 84 0.14 4.14 -1.57
CA ALA A 84 0.47 5.44 -2.16
C ALA A 84 1.69 6.10 -1.48
N HIS A 85 1.85 5.92 -0.17
CA HIS A 85 3.01 6.39 0.56
C HIS A 85 4.28 5.57 0.22
N GLY A 86 4.14 4.27 -0.01
CA GLY A 86 5.23 3.42 -0.52
C GLY A 86 5.83 3.95 -1.83
N SER A 87 4.99 4.43 -2.76
CA SER A 87 5.46 5.03 -4.01
C SER A 87 6.21 6.36 -3.75
N ARG A 88 5.71 7.19 -2.82
CA ARG A 88 6.38 8.44 -2.43
C ARG A 88 7.75 8.19 -1.79
N ILE A 89 7.92 7.10 -1.04
CA ILE A 89 9.23 6.71 -0.48
C ILE A 89 10.23 6.45 -1.62
N VAL A 90 9.85 5.67 -2.63
CA VAL A 90 10.72 5.42 -3.80
C VAL A 90 11.08 6.73 -4.50
N LYS A 91 10.11 7.62 -4.73
CA LYS A 91 10.35 8.94 -5.33
C LYS A 91 11.36 9.77 -4.51
N HIS A 92 11.24 9.77 -3.19
CA HIS A 92 12.18 10.46 -2.30
C HIS A 92 13.57 9.83 -2.35
N ILE A 93 13.67 8.50 -2.37
CA ILE A 93 14.96 7.80 -2.47
C ILE A 93 15.67 8.19 -3.77
N ILE A 94 15.00 8.11 -4.93
CA ILE A 94 15.58 8.52 -6.21
C ILE A 94 16.00 10.00 -6.18
N TYR A 95 15.19 10.87 -5.59
CA TYR A 95 15.56 12.26 -5.40
C TYR A 95 16.81 12.43 -4.53
N GLY A 96 16.94 11.69 -3.43
CA GLY A 96 18.12 11.69 -2.57
C GLY A 96 19.38 11.25 -3.32
N ILE A 97 19.28 10.16 -4.08
CA ILE A 97 20.38 9.64 -4.91
C ILE A 97 20.81 10.70 -5.93
N ARG A 98 19.87 11.38 -6.60
CA ARG A 98 20.15 12.52 -7.51
C ARG A 98 20.82 13.68 -6.79
N ARG A 99 20.27 14.13 -5.67
CA ARG A 99 20.77 15.29 -4.90
C ARG A 99 22.21 15.12 -4.45
N TYR A 100 22.65 13.89 -4.19
CA TYR A 100 23.99 13.58 -3.72
C TYR A 100 24.94 13.10 -4.81
N ASN A 101 24.55 13.21 -6.09
CA ASN A 101 25.31 12.76 -7.26
C ASN A 101 25.80 11.31 -7.07
N ILE A 102 24.87 10.44 -6.69
CA ILE A 102 25.05 8.99 -6.69
C ILE A 102 24.51 8.48 -8.04
N ASP A 103 25.04 9.05 -9.11
CA ASP A 103 24.65 8.85 -10.50
C ASP A 103 25.63 7.92 -11.25
N GLN A 104 26.53 7.26 -10.52
CA GLN A 104 27.55 6.37 -11.05
C GLN A 104 27.89 5.29 -10.01
N VAL A 105 28.49 4.19 -10.48
CA VAL A 105 29.05 3.13 -9.62
C VAL A 105 29.97 3.74 -8.57
N LYS A 106 29.66 3.50 -7.29
CA LYS A 106 30.31 4.18 -6.18
C LYS A 106 30.16 3.41 -4.89
N THR A 107 31.20 3.46 -4.07
CA THR A 107 31.16 3.01 -2.67
C THR A 107 31.47 4.19 -1.77
N LEU A 108 30.65 4.40 -0.74
CA LEU A 108 30.90 5.40 0.29
C LEU A 108 30.38 4.92 1.64
N SER A 109 30.94 5.48 2.71
CA SER A 109 30.42 5.32 4.06
C SER A 109 30.09 6.69 4.64
N TYR A 110 29.00 6.76 5.38
CA TYR A 110 28.57 7.97 6.09
C TYR A 110 28.08 7.62 7.50
N GLU A 111 28.20 8.55 8.42
CA GLU A 111 27.57 8.44 9.74
C GLU A 111 26.13 8.92 9.63
N SER A 112 25.18 8.07 9.98
CA SER A 112 23.76 8.43 10.02
C SER A 112 23.52 9.44 11.15
N GLU A 113 22.81 10.51 10.84
CA GLU A 113 22.40 11.49 11.86
C GLU A 113 21.26 10.96 12.75
N ASP A 114 20.53 9.94 12.30
CA ASP A 114 19.34 9.42 12.98
C ASP A 114 19.72 8.51 14.16
N ASP A 115 20.73 7.65 13.96
CA ASP A 115 21.18 6.70 14.98
C ASP A 115 22.68 6.79 15.32
N GLY A 116 23.43 7.69 14.67
CA GLY A 116 24.87 7.87 14.90
C GLY A 116 25.74 6.73 14.37
N ARG A 117 25.17 5.79 13.61
CA ARG A 117 25.88 4.58 13.15
C ARG A 117 26.43 4.78 11.74
N ILE A 118 27.51 4.06 11.44
CA ILE A 118 28.08 4.09 10.09
C ILE A 118 27.23 3.25 9.14
N LYS A 119 26.82 3.86 8.03
CA LYS A 119 26.12 3.23 6.92
C LYS A 119 27.04 3.13 5.71
N ASN A 120 27.08 1.97 5.10
CA ASN A 120 27.81 1.68 3.86
C ASN A 120 26.83 1.72 2.69
N LEU A 121 27.11 2.55 1.70
CA LEU A 121 26.34 2.65 0.47
C LEU A 121 27.19 2.16 -0.69
N VAL A 122 26.66 1.23 -1.47
CA VAL A 122 27.33 0.63 -2.62
C VAL A 122 26.38 0.66 -3.82
N VAL A 123 26.83 1.27 -4.92
CA VAL A 123 26.17 1.20 -6.23
C VAL A 123 27.04 0.37 -7.17
N VAL A 124 26.44 -0.62 -7.82
CA VAL A 124 27.10 -1.53 -8.77
C VAL A 124 26.33 -1.62 -10.08
N GLU A 125 27.03 -2.01 -11.14
CA GLU A 125 26.47 -2.37 -12.44
C GLU A 125 26.25 -3.88 -12.54
N GLY A 126 25.20 -4.29 -13.25
CA GLY A 126 24.93 -5.71 -13.53
C GLY A 126 24.64 -6.60 -12.31
N PRO A 127 24.04 -6.14 -11.19
CA PRO A 127 23.74 -7.05 -10.09
C PRO A 127 22.65 -8.05 -10.47
N GLU A 128 22.77 -9.27 -9.95
CA GLU A 128 21.75 -10.30 -10.06
C GLU A 128 20.79 -10.24 -8.86
N PHE A 129 19.48 -10.21 -9.13
CA PHE A 129 18.43 -10.27 -8.12
C PHE A 129 17.16 -10.89 -8.71
N ASP A 130 16.45 -11.73 -7.93
CA ASP A 130 15.24 -12.46 -8.37
C ASP A 130 15.42 -13.19 -9.71
N GLY A 131 16.61 -13.78 -9.93
CA GLY A 131 16.93 -14.54 -11.15
C GLY A 131 17.13 -13.69 -12.40
N ARG A 132 17.21 -12.36 -12.27
CA ARG A 132 17.43 -11.40 -13.35
C ARG A 132 18.68 -10.55 -13.10
N THR A 133 19.39 -10.19 -14.16
CA THR A 133 20.43 -9.15 -14.13
C THR A 133 19.80 -7.78 -14.35
N TRP A 134 20.07 -6.85 -13.44
CA TRP A 134 19.63 -5.45 -13.51
C TRP A 134 20.75 -4.56 -14.06
N GLU A 135 20.41 -3.43 -14.69
CA GLU A 135 21.44 -2.48 -15.16
C GLU A 135 22.26 -1.94 -13.98
N TYR A 136 21.55 -1.53 -12.91
CA TYR A 136 22.16 -0.98 -11.71
C TYR A 136 21.51 -1.52 -10.45
N GLY A 137 22.28 -1.51 -9.36
CA GLY A 137 21.72 -1.70 -8.04
C GLY A 137 22.46 -0.93 -6.96
N LEU A 138 21.72 -0.49 -5.95
CA LEU A 138 22.18 0.23 -4.79
C LEU A 138 21.86 -0.59 -3.54
N THR A 139 22.83 -0.77 -2.66
CA THR A 139 22.63 -1.38 -1.33
C THR A 139 23.11 -0.40 -0.26
N ILE A 140 22.29 -0.21 0.78
CA ILE A 140 22.68 0.46 2.03
C ILE A 140 22.71 -0.57 3.16
N THR A 141 23.81 -0.61 3.89
CA THR A 141 24.06 -1.55 4.98
C THR A 141 24.50 -0.81 6.25
N ASP A 142 24.02 -1.22 7.42
CA ASP A 142 24.55 -0.80 8.71
C ASP A 142 25.87 -1.53 8.98
N ALA A 143 26.98 -0.79 9.00
CA ALA A 143 28.33 -1.35 9.07
C ALA A 143 28.58 -2.18 10.33
N GLU A 144 27.89 -1.83 11.42
CA GLU A 144 27.99 -2.53 12.70
C GLU A 144 27.11 -3.80 12.77
N SER A 145 26.32 -4.07 11.73
CA SER A 145 25.34 -5.17 11.69
C SER A 145 25.55 -6.13 10.54
N GLU A 146 26.68 -6.04 9.84
CA GLU A 146 27.01 -6.91 8.71
C GLU A 146 27.07 -8.40 9.08
N GLY A 147 27.17 -8.72 10.38
CA GLY A 147 27.13 -10.09 10.90
C GLY A 147 25.73 -10.65 11.21
N GLU A 148 24.67 -9.84 11.08
CA GLU A 148 23.28 -10.28 11.27
C GLU A 148 22.80 -11.13 10.07
N ALA A 149 21.68 -11.84 10.25
CA ALA A 149 21.15 -12.75 9.22
C ALA A 149 20.77 -12.04 7.90
N ASP A 150 20.34 -10.78 7.97
CA ASP A 150 20.06 -9.94 6.81
C ASP A 150 21.31 -9.25 6.22
N GLY A 151 22.48 -9.50 6.81
CA GLY A 151 23.75 -8.85 6.49
C GLY A 151 23.78 -7.36 6.85
N GLY A 152 22.92 -6.90 7.76
CA GLY A 152 22.80 -5.50 8.16
C GLY A 152 22.15 -4.60 7.12
N LYS A 153 21.57 -5.17 6.06
CA LYS A 153 21.00 -4.40 4.94
C LYS A 153 19.79 -3.61 5.41
N GLY A 154 19.80 -2.31 5.16
CA GLY A 154 18.66 -1.42 5.40
C GLY A 154 17.87 -1.11 4.15
N MET A 155 18.52 -1.12 2.98
CA MET A 155 17.87 -0.85 1.71
C MET A 155 18.58 -1.53 0.55
N GLN A 156 17.81 -2.06 -0.40
CA GLN A 156 18.29 -2.48 -1.72
C GLN A 156 17.38 -1.89 -2.80
N ILE A 157 17.98 -1.42 -3.88
CA ILE A 157 17.27 -0.90 -5.05
C ILE A 157 17.92 -1.49 -6.27
N PHE A 158 17.12 -1.99 -7.20
CA PHE A 158 17.55 -2.46 -8.51
C PHE A 158 16.73 -1.75 -9.56
N TRP A 159 17.33 -1.31 -10.67
CA TRP A 159 16.58 -0.62 -11.70
C TRP A 159 17.19 -0.76 -13.09
N ASN A 160 16.32 -0.60 -14.10
CA ASN A 160 16.67 -0.45 -15.51
C ASN A 160 16.17 0.91 -16.01
N GLN A 161 16.89 1.51 -16.95
CA GLN A 161 16.47 2.74 -17.60
C GLN A 161 15.46 2.49 -18.73
N ASN A 162 15.58 1.36 -19.44
CA ASN A 162 14.70 1.04 -20.55
C ASN A 162 14.45 -0.48 -20.73
N PRO A 163 13.21 -0.97 -20.55
CA PRO A 163 12.07 -0.23 -19.99
C PRO A 163 12.36 0.23 -18.55
N LYS A 164 11.65 1.28 -18.10
CA LYS A 164 11.79 1.79 -16.74
C LYS A 164 11.21 0.77 -15.76
N GLU A 165 12.07 0.09 -15.04
CA GLU A 165 11.69 -0.94 -14.09
C GLU A 165 12.52 -0.78 -12.82
N GLY A 166 11.98 -1.19 -11.68
CA GLY A 166 12.78 -1.25 -10.49
C GLY A 166 12.14 -2.01 -9.34
N ILE A 167 12.99 -2.51 -8.45
CA ILE A 167 12.61 -3.15 -7.20
C ILE A 167 13.30 -2.39 -6.08
N THR A 168 12.54 -1.98 -5.08
CA THR A 168 13.04 -1.36 -3.86
C THR A 168 12.64 -2.21 -2.66
N ILE A 169 13.62 -2.60 -1.83
CA ILE A 169 13.42 -3.36 -0.61
C ILE A 169 13.97 -2.53 0.56
N ILE A 170 13.21 -2.39 1.64
CA ILE A 170 13.55 -1.54 2.77
C ILE A 170 13.28 -2.29 4.07
N LYS A 171 14.23 -2.21 4.99
CA LYS A 171 14.09 -2.62 6.39
C LYS A 171 14.39 -1.41 7.27
N PRO A 172 13.37 -0.64 7.71
CA PRO A 172 13.57 0.63 8.41
C PRO A 172 14.51 0.52 9.60
N TYR A 173 14.40 -0.57 10.36
CA TYR A 173 15.24 -0.83 11.53
C TYR A 173 16.74 -0.73 11.27
N ASN A 174 17.23 -1.23 10.13
CA ASN A 174 18.67 -1.16 9.83
C ASN A 174 19.10 0.24 9.33
N LEU A 175 18.15 1.07 8.88
CA LEU A 175 18.41 2.47 8.53
C LEU A 175 18.48 3.36 9.78
N ASP A 176 17.60 3.13 10.76
CA ASP A 176 17.55 3.85 12.03
C ASP A 176 17.23 2.91 13.21
N ARG A 177 18.27 2.46 13.91
CA ARG A 177 18.11 1.55 15.06
C ARG A 177 17.63 2.21 16.34
N THR A 178 17.61 3.53 16.39
CA THR A 178 17.23 4.26 17.60
C THR A 178 15.73 4.43 17.65
N ASN A 179 15.13 4.85 16.54
CA ASN A 179 13.71 5.17 16.48
C ASN A 179 12.84 4.00 16.00
N GLU A 180 13.37 3.08 15.18
CA GLU A 180 12.58 2.02 14.53
C GLU A 180 12.60 0.68 15.26
N ARG A 181 12.88 0.67 16.57
CA ARG A 181 13.02 -0.58 17.35
C ARG A 181 11.76 -1.44 17.35
N GLU A 182 10.59 -0.80 17.32
CA GLU A 182 9.31 -1.50 17.29
C GLU A 182 9.07 -2.15 15.92
N MET A 183 9.69 -1.66 14.85
CA MET A 183 9.59 -2.18 13.49
C MET A 183 10.79 -3.07 13.12
N ALA A 184 11.42 -3.71 14.11
CA ALA A 184 12.68 -4.45 13.94
C ALA A 184 12.66 -5.51 12.83
N GLN A 185 11.50 -6.13 12.60
CA GLN A 185 11.32 -7.16 11.58
C GLN A 185 10.60 -6.66 10.33
N ALA A 186 9.96 -5.49 10.38
CA ALA A 186 9.13 -5.01 9.29
C ALA A 186 9.95 -4.79 8.02
N MET A 187 9.45 -5.32 6.91
CA MET A 187 10.07 -5.19 5.60
C MET A 187 9.07 -4.68 4.57
N PHE A 188 9.56 -3.87 3.66
CA PHE A 188 8.79 -3.24 2.59
C PHE A 188 9.44 -3.61 1.26
N ARG A 189 8.62 -3.94 0.26
CA ARG A 189 9.06 -4.18 -1.11
C ARG A 189 8.13 -3.45 -2.08
N ILE A 190 8.71 -2.68 -2.98
CA ILE A 190 8.02 -1.98 -4.04
C ILE A 190 8.62 -2.40 -5.37
N ASP A 191 7.81 -3.01 -6.22
CA ASP A 191 8.15 -3.36 -7.60
C ASP A 191 7.44 -2.38 -8.53
N TYR A 192 8.15 -1.84 -9.53
CA TYR A 192 7.61 -0.95 -10.54
C TYR A 192 8.02 -1.46 -11.93
N SER A 193 7.08 -1.38 -12.88
CA SER A 193 7.35 -1.62 -14.30
C SER A 193 6.57 -0.64 -15.18
N GLY A 194 7.31 0.02 -16.06
CA GLY A 194 6.80 0.80 -17.19
C GLY A 194 6.98 0.10 -18.53
N ALA A 195 7.11 -1.23 -18.52
CA ALA A 195 7.34 -2.03 -19.73
C ALA A 195 6.07 -2.30 -20.55
N GLY A 196 4.89 -1.84 -20.11
CA GLY A 196 3.63 -2.10 -20.80
C GLY A 196 3.07 -3.51 -20.57
N GLU A 197 3.25 -4.06 -19.36
CA GLU A 197 2.89 -5.44 -19.02
C GLU A 197 1.53 -5.53 -18.29
N LEU A 198 0.99 -6.76 -18.19
CA LEU A 198 -0.28 -7.04 -17.49
C LEU A 198 -1.49 -6.25 -18.02
N GLY A 199 -1.39 -5.67 -19.23
CA GLY A 199 -2.43 -4.84 -19.83
C GLY A 199 -2.43 -3.37 -19.39
N TYR A 200 -1.37 -2.93 -18.68
CA TYR A 200 -1.21 -1.57 -18.16
C TYR A 200 0.01 -0.88 -18.79
N GLU A 201 -0.04 0.44 -18.91
CA GLU A 201 1.10 1.27 -19.35
C GLU A 201 2.21 1.25 -18.29
N HIS A 202 1.80 1.40 -17.03
CA HIS A 202 2.65 1.34 -15.86
C HIS A 202 1.94 0.56 -14.76
N HIS A 203 2.69 -0.20 -13.99
CA HIS A 203 2.17 -0.80 -12.78
C HIS A 203 3.18 -0.78 -11.65
N MET A 204 2.66 -0.93 -10.44
CA MET A 204 3.41 -0.98 -9.21
C MET A 204 2.81 -2.03 -8.28
N ILE A 205 3.66 -2.77 -7.58
CA ILE A 205 3.26 -3.70 -6.53
C ILE A 205 3.92 -3.26 -5.24
N VAL A 206 3.13 -3.05 -4.19
CA VAL A 206 3.60 -2.72 -2.85
C VAL A 206 3.33 -3.90 -1.94
N SER A 207 4.36 -4.34 -1.22
CA SER A 207 4.32 -5.44 -0.26
C SER A 207 4.89 -4.98 1.07
N ILE A 208 4.22 -5.33 2.16
CA ILE A 208 4.64 -5.07 3.54
C ILE A 208 4.53 -6.38 4.29
N ALA A 209 5.58 -6.76 5.00
CA ALA A 209 5.63 -7.98 5.81
C ALA A 209 6.18 -7.70 7.21
N ASP A 210 5.86 -8.58 8.15
CA ASP A 210 6.42 -8.61 9.51
C ASP A 210 6.24 -7.30 10.30
N MET A 211 5.11 -6.62 10.11
CA MET A 211 4.73 -5.50 10.96
C MET A 211 4.56 -5.99 12.41
N PRO A 212 4.91 -5.15 13.41
CA PRO A 212 4.92 -5.57 14.80
C PRO A 212 3.55 -6.06 15.27
N ALA A 213 3.56 -7.21 15.95
CA ALA A 213 2.38 -7.69 16.65
C ALA A 213 2.02 -6.74 17.79
N ILE A 214 0.78 -6.23 17.77
CA ILE A 214 0.22 -5.40 18.83
C ILE A 214 -0.77 -6.23 19.64
N ASP A 215 -0.83 -5.98 20.95
CA ASP A 215 -1.81 -6.61 21.84
C ASP A 215 -3.24 -6.45 21.25
N PRO A 216 -4.00 -7.55 21.07
CA PRO A 216 -5.36 -7.49 20.53
C PRO A 216 -6.31 -6.56 21.31
N LEU A 217 -6.06 -6.34 22.60
CA LEU A 217 -6.84 -5.42 23.44
C LEU A 217 -6.53 -3.95 23.16
N LEU A 218 -5.35 -3.65 22.63
CA LEU A 218 -4.93 -2.29 22.27
C LEU A 218 -5.27 -1.98 20.80
N ALA A 219 -5.03 -2.94 19.90
CA ALA A 219 -5.28 -2.77 18.47
C ALA A 219 -5.82 -4.09 17.86
N PRO A 220 -7.13 -4.37 17.98
CA PRO A 220 -7.73 -5.60 17.46
C PRO A 220 -7.63 -5.70 15.93
N PHE A 221 -7.54 -4.57 15.23
CA PHE A 221 -7.42 -4.51 13.76
C PHE A 221 -5.99 -4.21 13.30
N ALA A 222 -4.97 -4.47 14.13
CA ALA A 222 -3.58 -4.33 13.73
C ALA A 222 -3.27 -5.19 12.51
N MET A 223 -2.52 -4.62 11.57
CA MET A 223 -2.08 -5.27 10.34
C MET A 223 -0.69 -5.87 10.56
N ASP A 224 -0.47 -7.10 10.11
CA ASP A 224 0.87 -7.73 10.11
C ASP A 224 1.53 -7.69 8.72
N GLY A 225 0.73 -7.71 7.64
CA GLY A 225 1.23 -7.62 6.26
C GLY A 225 0.18 -7.18 5.24
N MET A 226 0.64 -6.80 4.06
CA MET A 226 -0.20 -6.39 2.92
C MET A 226 0.51 -6.66 1.60
N LYS A 227 -0.27 -6.94 0.57
CA LYS A 227 0.16 -6.79 -0.83
C LYS A 227 -0.89 -6.05 -1.64
N MET A 228 -0.46 -5.10 -2.46
CA MET A 228 -1.33 -4.28 -3.30
C MET A 228 -0.72 -4.06 -4.68
N PHE A 229 -1.52 -4.23 -5.71
CA PHE A 229 -1.22 -3.87 -7.09
C PHE A 229 -1.87 -2.52 -7.44
N VAL A 230 -1.18 -1.72 -8.24
CA VAL A 230 -1.68 -0.47 -8.83
C VAL A 230 -1.28 -0.44 -10.30
N GLY A 231 -2.24 -0.39 -11.21
CA GLY A 231 -2.00 -0.37 -12.65
C GLY A 231 -2.68 0.82 -13.33
N LYS A 232 -1.94 1.54 -14.19
CA LYS A 232 -2.47 2.66 -14.98
C LYS A 232 -2.69 2.26 -16.44
N LYS A 233 -3.87 2.59 -16.97
CA LYS A 233 -4.25 2.36 -18.37
C LYS A 233 -5.11 3.52 -18.86
N GLY A 234 -4.52 4.41 -19.68
CA GLY A 234 -5.14 5.67 -20.06
C GLY A 234 -5.49 6.52 -18.83
N ASP A 235 -6.76 6.93 -18.74
CA ASP A 235 -7.29 7.79 -17.68
C ASP A 235 -7.76 7.02 -16.43
N TYR A 236 -7.52 5.70 -16.39
CA TYR A 236 -7.97 4.83 -15.31
C TYR A 236 -6.81 4.24 -14.54
N VAL A 237 -7.00 4.10 -13.23
CA VAL A 237 -6.10 3.39 -12.33
C VAL A 237 -6.88 2.29 -11.63
N ASP A 238 -6.41 1.05 -11.83
CA ASP A 238 -6.95 -0.13 -11.20
C ASP A 238 -6.07 -0.52 -10.01
N VAL A 239 -6.70 -0.88 -8.90
CA VAL A 239 -6.03 -1.24 -7.66
C VAL A 239 -6.67 -2.52 -7.14
N TYR A 240 -5.87 -3.49 -6.72
CA TYR A 240 -6.38 -4.64 -5.98
C TYR A 240 -5.36 -5.08 -4.94
N GLY A 241 -5.83 -5.68 -3.86
CA GLY A 241 -4.95 -6.01 -2.76
C GLY A 241 -5.60 -6.84 -1.68
N ASN A 242 -4.77 -7.26 -0.73
CA ASN A 242 -5.21 -7.92 0.48
C ASN A 242 -4.30 -7.52 1.64
N SER A 243 -4.89 -7.25 2.80
CA SER A 243 -4.16 -7.01 4.05
C SER A 243 -4.51 -8.09 5.08
N SER A 244 -3.49 -8.51 5.83
CA SER A 244 -3.61 -9.52 6.87
C SER A 244 -3.74 -8.88 8.26
N HIS A 245 -4.72 -9.33 9.03
CA HIS A 245 -5.02 -8.82 10.37
C HIS A 245 -5.32 -9.99 11.32
N PRO A 246 -4.29 -10.61 11.92
CA PRO A 246 -4.44 -11.83 12.72
C PRO A 246 -5.42 -11.70 13.89
N ASN A 247 -5.57 -10.49 14.44
CA ASN A 247 -6.39 -10.21 15.61
C ASN A 247 -7.80 -9.71 15.27
N ALA A 248 -8.10 -9.44 13.99
CA ALA A 248 -9.33 -8.80 13.60
C ALA A 248 -10.54 -9.69 13.89
N LYS A 249 -11.47 -9.14 14.66
CA LYS A 249 -12.68 -9.81 15.17
C LYS A 249 -13.86 -8.83 15.10
N PHE A 250 -15.04 -9.36 14.82
CA PHE A 250 -16.29 -8.63 14.92
C PHE A 250 -17.09 -9.07 16.15
N LEU A 251 -18.17 -9.82 15.98
CA LEU A 251 -19.13 -10.13 17.05
C LEU A 251 -18.92 -11.54 17.62
N THR A 252 -18.43 -12.47 16.81
CA THR A 252 -18.20 -13.87 17.19
C THR A 252 -16.76 -14.09 17.65
N GLU A 253 -16.43 -15.32 18.05
CA GLU A 253 -15.05 -15.71 18.38
C GLU A 253 -14.16 -15.96 17.15
N LYS A 254 -14.67 -15.73 15.94
CA LYS A 254 -13.85 -15.77 14.73
C LYS A 254 -12.88 -14.60 14.73
N VAL A 255 -11.61 -14.92 14.48
CA VAL A 255 -10.50 -13.95 14.41
C VAL A 255 -9.75 -14.13 13.09
N GLY A 256 -9.00 -13.12 12.69
CA GLY A 256 -8.19 -13.16 11.48
C GLY A 256 -8.94 -12.67 10.24
N TYR A 257 -9.92 -11.77 10.38
CA TYR A 257 -10.57 -11.16 9.22
C TYR A 257 -9.59 -10.27 8.45
N ASN A 258 -9.40 -10.53 7.17
CA ASN A 258 -8.57 -9.74 6.27
C ASN A 258 -9.41 -8.71 5.50
N TRP A 259 -8.76 -7.79 4.79
CA TRP A 259 -9.44 -6.88 3.85
C TRP A 259 -8.95 -7.19 2.44
N ALA A 260 -9.77 -7.89 1.67
CA ALA A 260 -9.51 -8.24 0.27
C ALA A 260 -10.31 -7.32 -0.64
N PHE A 261 -9.67 -6.60 -1.56
CA PHE A 261 -10.34 -5.55 -2.32
C PHE A 261 -9.90 -5.45 -3.77
N VAL A 262 -10.81 -4.89 -4.57
CA VAL A 262 -10.57 -4.41 -5.93
C VAL A 262 -11.17 -3.02 -6.06
N ALA A 263 -10.55 -2.18 -6.87
CA ALA A 263 -10.97 -0.81 -7.08
C ALA A 263 -10.52 -0.31 -8.47
N SER A 264 -11.28 0.63 -9.00
CA SER A 264 -10.89 1.40 -10.19
C SER A 264 -11.29 2.86 -9.99
N GLY A 265 -10.46 3.79 -10.44
CA GLY A 265 -10.74 5.21 -10.35
C GLY A 265 -10.21 6.02 -11.53
N SER A 266 -10.79 7.20 -11.70
CA SER A 266 -10.36 8.20 -12.68
C SER A 266 -10.42 9.61 -12.08
N ASP A 267 -9.32 10.36 -12.19
CA ASP A 267 -9.29 11.78 -11.82
C ASP A 267 -10.06 12.65 -12.83
N VAL A 268 -10.16 12.21 -14.09
CA VAL A 268 -10.89 12.92 -15.15
C VAL A 268 -12.39 12.91 -14.86
N ASP A 269 -12.91 11.76 -14.46
CA ASP A 269 -14.33 11.58 -14.18
C ASP A 269 -14.71 11.88 -12.71
N ASP A 270 -13.72 12.16 -11.85
CA ASP A 270 -13.90 12.32 -10.40
C ASP A 270 -14.71 11.17 -9.77
N ALA A 271 -14.36 9.95 -10.19
CA ALA A 271 -15.15 8.76 -9.89
C ALA A 271 -14.23 7.60 -9.49
N ALA A 272 -14.66 6.84 -8.50
CA ALA A 272 -14.06 5.56 -8.14
C ALA A 272 -15.12 4.54 -7.70
N VAL A 273 -14.83 3.27 -7.98
CA VAL A 273 -15.66 2.12 -7.63
C VAL A 273 -14.79 1.10 -6.91
N VAL A 274 -15.33 0.50 -5.85
CA VAL A 274 -14.62 -0.42 -4.97
C VAL A 274 -15.50 -1.62 -4.63
N GLU A 275 -14.93 -2.81 -4.64
CA GLU A 275 -15.47 -3.96 -3.92
C GLU A 275 -14.50 -4.41 -2.83
N LEU A 276 -15.06 -4.82 -1.70
CA LEU A 276 -14.30 -5.20 -0.52
C LEU A 276 -14.97 -6.40 0.14
N GLY A 277 -14.16 -7.42 0.43
CA GLY A 277 -14.52 -8.59 1.20
C GLY A 277 -13.67 -8.73 2.46
N LEU A 278 -14.19 -9.52 3.39
CA LEU A 278 -13.60 -9.83 4.68
C LEU A 278 -13.35 -11.35 4.83
N PRO A 279 -12.55 -11.98 3.95
CA PRO A 279 -12.20 -13.38 4.12
C PRO A 279 -11.31 -13.57 5.35
N LEU A 280 -11.33 -14.75 5.95
CA LEU A 280 -10.38 -15.09 7.01
C LEU A 280 -8.97 -15.28 6.42
N SER A 281 -7.92 -14.95 7.18
CA SER A 281 -6.51 -15.14 6.83
C SER A 281 -6.13 -16.59 6.52
N THR A 282 -6.96 -17.56 6.93
CA THR A 282 -6.78 -18.98 6.66
C THR A 282 -7.37 -19.45 5.33
N VAL A 283 -8.17 -18.60 4.67
CA VAL A 283 -8.78 -18.89 3.36
C VAL A 283 -7.67 -18.96 2.30
N ASP A 284 -7.63 -20.09 1.59
CA ASP A 284 -6.63 -20.41 0.58
C ASP A 284 -7.31 -20.55 -0.80
N THR A 285 -7.66 -19.42 -1.39
CA THR A 285 -8.31 -19.36 -2.71
C THR A 285 -7.92 -18.10 -3.46
N GLU A 286 -8.02 -18.19 -4.78
CA GLU A 286 -7.91 -17.08 -5.72
C GLU A 286 -9.26 -16.81 -6.41
N GLU A 287 -10.35 -17.45 -5.95
CA GLU A 287 -11.67 -17.28 -6.55
C GLU A 287 -12.32 -15.98 -6.08
N ARG A 288 -12.61 -15.09 -7.05
CA ARG A 288 -13.26 -13.78 -6.81
C ARG A 288 -14.55 -13.92 -6.02
N ASP A 289 -15.43 -14.85 -6.41
CA ASP A 289 -16.74 -15.05 -5.80
C ASP A 289 -16.60 -15.39 -4.31
N VAL A 290 -15.63 -16.23 -3.95
CA VAL A 290 -15.36 -16.53 -2.54
C VAL A 290 -14.84 -15.30 -1.81
N LEU A 291 -13.89 -14.57 -2.40
CA LEU A 291 -13.23 -13.44 -1.72
C LEU A 291 -14.10 -12.20 -1.58
N LEU A 292 -14.92 -11.88 -2.59
CA LEU A 292 -15.64 -10.61 -2.71
C LEU A 292 -17.17 -10.76 -2.62
N GLU A 293 -17.75 -11.92 -2.98
CA GLU A 293 -19.20 -12.12 -2.92
C GLU A 293 -19.59 -12.86 -1.63
N GLU A 294 -19.11 -14.10 -1.44
CA GLU A 294 -19.41 -14.90 -0.25
C GLU A 294 -18.93 -14.21 1.03
N ASN A 295 -17.71 -13.67 0.98
CA ASN A 295 -17.11 -12.92 2.08
C ASN A 295 -17.28 -11.40 1.93
N SER A 296 -18.25 -10.92 1.15
CA SER A 296 -18.59 -9.49 1.11
C SER A 296 -18.84 -8.94 2.52
N ILE A 297 -18.56 -7.64 2.74
CA ILE A 297 -18.81 -7.00 4.04
C ILE A 297 -20.26 -7.21 4.48
N TYR A 298 -21.21 -7.05 3.55
CA TYR A 298 -22.62 -7.31 3.80
C TYR A 298 -22.83 -8.71 4.38
N ASN A 299 -22.35 -9.75 3.68
CA ASN A 299 -22.56 -11.14 4.10
C ASN A 299 -21.86 -11.45 5.42
N VAL A 300 -20.63 -10.98 5.63
CA VAL A 300 -19.89 -11.22 6.86
C VAL A 300 -20.59 -10.57 8.05
N LEU A 301 -20.94 -9.28 7.97
CA LEU A 301 -21.59 -8.57 9.08
C LEU A 301 -23.00 -9.11 9.36
N TYR A 302 -23.77 -9.43 8.30
CA TYR A 302 -25.08 -10.06 8.43
C TYR A 302 -24.98 -11.39 9.19
N ASN A 303 -24.04 -12.26 8.80
CA ASN A 303 -23.83 -13.56 9.42
C ASN A 303 -23.31 -13.45 10.87
N GLU A 304 -22.40 -12.51 11.15
CA GLU A 304 -21.91 -12.23 12.50
C GLU A 304 -23.07 -11.82 13.43
N VAL A 305 -23.94 -10.92 12.98
CA VAL A 305 -25.12 -10.48 13.76
C VAL A 305 -26.11 -11.62 13.95
N LYS A 306 -26.45 -12.36 12.88
CA LYS A 306 -27.39 -13.49 12.96
C LYS A 306 -26.87 -14.65 13.81
N THR A 307 -25.56 -14.81 13.91
CA THR A 307 -24.96 -15.83 14.79
C THR A 307 -25.19 -15.49 16.27
N ILE A 308 -25.01 -14.22 16.65
CA ILE A 308 -25.19 -13.78 18.04
C ILE A 308 -26.67 -13.55 18.39
N TRP A 309 -27.45 -13.02 17.45
CA TRP A 309 -28.87 -12.73 17.59
C TRP A 309 -29.70 -13.38 16.47
N PRO A 310 -29.99 -14.68 16.55
CA PRO A 310 -30.69 -15.42 15.49
C PRO A 310 -32.09 -14.89 15.14
N HIS A 311 -32.71 -14.16 16.05
CA HIS A 311 -34.06 -13.61 15.91
C HIS A 311 -34.09 -12.11 15.56
N ALA A 312 -32.95 -11.49 15.27
CA ALA A 312 -32.93 -10.11 14.76
C ALA A 312 -33.76 -10.01 13.46
N SER A 313 -34.48 -8.91 13.26
CA SER A 313 -35.33 -8.71 12.07
C SER A 313 -34.47 -8.54 10.81
N ASP A 314 -34.77 -9.31 9.76
CA ASP A 314 -34.08 -9.21 8.46
C ASP A 314 -34.22 -7.80 7.88
N GLU A 315 -35.43 -7.23 7.92
CA GLU A 315 -35.73 -5.87 7.44
C GLU A 315 -34.86 -4.81 8.13
N ILE A 316 -34.63 -4.94 9.44
CA ILE A 316 -33.81 -3.98 10.19
C ILE A 316 -32.33 -4.15 9.83
N LEU A 317 -31.87 -5.40 9.65
CA LEU A 317 -30.48 -5.68 9.30
C LEU A 317 -30.14 -5.25 7.89
N GLU A 318 -31.01 -5.56 6.92
CA GLU A 318 -30.89 -5.11 5.54
C GLU A 318 -30.85 -3.58 5.46
N ALA A 319 -31.74 -2.89 6.20
CA ALA A 319 -31.74 -1.43 6.26
C ALA A 319 -30.48 -0.86 6.95
N TRP A 320 -29.94 -1.54 7.96
CA TRP A 320 -28.70 -1.12 8.63
C TRP A 320 -27.47 -1.32 7.73
N LEU A 321 -27.47 -2.38 6.92
CA LEU A 321 -26.37 -2.81 6.06
C LEU A 321 -26.45 -2.25 4.63
N THR A 322 -27.45 -1.47 4.25
CA THR A 322 -27.62 -1.00 2.85
C THR A 322 -26.35 -0.38 2.23
N ASN A 323 -25.55 0.36 3.01
CA ASN A 323 -24.32 0.97 2.50
C ASN A 323 -23.14 -0.01 2.32
N THR A 324 -23.27 -1.27 2.78
CA THR A 324 -22.26 -2.32 2.61
C THR A 324 -22.50 -3.14 1.35
N GLU A 325 -23.59 -2.89 0.62
CA GLU A 325 -23.85 -3.50 -0.68
C GLU A 325 -22.74 -3.15 -1.66
N ALA A 326 -22.27 -4.17 -2.38
CA ALA A 326 -21.20 -4.04 -3.35
C ALA A 326 -21.75 -3.72 -4.76
N PRO A 327 -21.05 -2.92 -5.57
CA PRO A 327 -19.85 -2.16 -5.22
C PRO A 327 -20.15 -0.86 -4.47
N GLY A 328 -19.14 -0.29 -3.81
CA GLY A 328 -19.17 1.05 -3.24
C GLY A 328 -18.69 2.11 -4.23
N PHE A 329 -19.36 3.26 -4.25
CA PHE A 329 -19.07 4.37 -5.16
C PHE A 329 -18.52 5.59 -4.43
N PHE A 330 -17.53 6.24 -5.02
CA PHE A 330 -16.77 7.34 -4.43
C PHE A 330 -16.49 8.46 -5.43
N ASN A 331 -16.35 9.68 -4.93
CA ASN A 331 -15.74 10.81 -5.65
C ASN A 331 -14.70 11.49 -4.75
N ARG A 332 -14.08 12.61 -5.16
CA ARG A 332 -13.14 13.35 -4.31
C ARG A 332 -13.67 13.75 -2.92
N ASN A 333 -14.98 13.86 -2.75
CA ASN A 333 -15.57 14.23 -1.46
C ASN A 333 -15.70 13.02 -0.52
N GLY A 334 -15.61 11.80 -1.04
CA GLY A 334 -15.68 10.58 -0.27
C GLY A 334 -16.73 9.59 -0.78
N PHE A 335 -17.25 8.78 0.14
CA PHE A 335 -18.25 7.75 -0.18
C PHE A 335 -19.59 8.36 -0.56
N ILE A 336 -20.21 7.82 -1.61
CA ILE A 336 -21.52 8.24 -2.12
C ILE A 336 -22.59 7.25 -1.65
N GLN A 337 -22.51 6.00 -2.11
CA GLN A 337 -23.45 4.92 -1.78
C GLN A 337 -22.86 3.54 -2.13
N GLY A 338 -23.49 2.48 -1.63
CA GLY A 338 -23.24 1.09 -2.02
C GLY A 338 -24.32 0.58 -2.97
N GLY A 339 -24.02 -0.50 -3.70
CA GLY A 339 -24.96 -1.21 -4.56
C GLY A 339 -25.10 -0.60 -5.97
N GLU A 340 -26.11 0.25 -6.18
CA GLU A 340 -26.40 0.79 -7.51
C GLU A 340 -25.51 1.97 -7.88
N ALA A 341 -25.11 2.06 -9.16
CA ALA A 341 -24.29 3.15 -9.66
C ALA A 341 -25.05 4.50 -9.61
N PRO A 342 -24.48 5.56 -9.01
CA PRO A 342 -25.16 6.85 -8.90
C PRO A 342 -25.19 7.65 -10.21
N GLY A 343 -24.45 7.22 -11.25
CA GLY A 343 -24.44 7.85 -12.56
C GLY A 343 -23.60 7.08 -13.60
N ASP A 344 -23.79 7.42 -14.87
CA ASP A 344 -23.17 6.71 -16.01
C ASP A 344 -21.63 6.75 -16.01
N GLN A 345 -21.03 7.78 -15.40
CA GLN A 345 -19.57 7.91 -15.28
C GLN A 345 -18.93 6.77 -14.48
N PHE A 346 -19.70 6.04 -13.66
CA PHE A 346 -19.20 4.92 -12.88
C PHE A 346 -19.25 3.59 -13.64
N LEU A 347 -20.05 3.47 -14.70
CA LEU A 347 -20.25 2.20 -15.42
C LEU A 347 -18.94 1.64 -16.00
N PRO A 348 -18.06 2.43 -16.62
CA PRO A 348 -16.77 1.92 -17.09
C PRO A 348 -15.91 1.38 -15.95
N LEU A 349 -16.00 1.96 -14.75
CA LEU A 349 -15.24 1.52 -13.58
C LEU A 349 -15.79 0.20 -13.01
N VAL A 350 -17.11 0.01 -13.03
CA VAL A 350 -17.76 -1.26 -12.66
C VAL A 350 -17.30 -2.40 -13.57
N GLU A 351 -17.30 -2.18 -14.89
CA GLU A 351 -16.81 -3.17 -15.86
C GLU A 351 -15.34 -3.51 -15.67
N ARG A 352 -14.51 -2.56 -15.21
CA ARG A 352 -13.08 -2.81 -14.96
C ARG A 352 -12.85 -3.68 -13.74
N ILE A 353 -13.57 -3.43 -12.65
CA ILE A 353 -13.34 -4.18 -11.40
C ILE A 353 -13.94 -5.60 -11.42
N SER A 354 -14.82 -5.92 -12.38
CA SER A 354 -15.37 -7.27 -12.50
C SER A 354 -14.30 -8.30 -12.89
N ASP A 355 -13.27 -7.87 -13.62
CA ASP A 355 -12.17 -8.74 -14.07
C ASP A 355 -10.99 -8.77 -13.08
N LEU A 356 -11.06 -7.99 -11.99
CA LEU A 356 -10.01 -7.94 -10.97
C LEU A 356 -10.27 -8.98 -9.87
N VAL A 357 -9.19 -9.51 -9.33
CA VAL A 357 -9.20 -10.50 -8.25
C VAL A 357 -8.20 -10.09 -7.18
N PRO A 358 -8.60 -10.00 -5.89
CA PRO A 358 -7.67 -9.74 -4.79
C PRO A 358 -6.61 -10.85 -4.64
N TYR A 359 -5.51 -10.54 -3.95
CA TYR A 359 -4.54 -11.58 -3.59
C TYR A 359 -5.13 -12.59 -2.59
N ASN A 360 -4.68 -13.84 -2.69
CA ASN A 360 -5.04 -14.93 -1.77
C ASN A 360 -4.72 -14.55 -0.30
N PRO A 361 -5.70 -14.59 0.62
CA PRO A 361 -5.53 -14.20 2.02
C PRO A 361 -4.41 -14.94 2.74
N LYS A 362 -4.33 -16.26 2.57
CA LYS A 362 -3.32 -17.09 3.20
C LYS A 362 -1.92 -16.81 2.66
N SER A 363 -1.78 -16.47 1.38
CA SER A 363 -0.50 -16.04 0.84
C SER A 363 -0.02 -14.73 1.44
N ILE A 364 -0.94 -13.81 1.76
CA ILE A 364 -0.58 -12.53 2.41
C ILE A 364 -0.25 -12.74 3.89
N ALA A 365 -0.98 -13.60 4.59
CA ALA A 365 -0.69 -13.95 5.99
C ALA A 365 0.66 -14.65 6.19
N ASN A 366 1.22 -15.26 5.12
CA ASN A 366 2.54 -15.88 5.12
C ASN A 366 3.52 -15.14 4.19
N LEU A 367 3.27 -13.85 3.94
CA LEU A 367 4.13 -13.06 3.07
C LEU A 367 5.48 -12.85 3.74
N GLU A 368 6.54 -13.27 3.06
CA GLU A 368 7.93 -13.04 3.48
C GLU A 368 8.61 -12.12 2.47
N ILE A 369 9.41 -11.17 2.97
CA ILE A 369 10.26 -10.31 2.16
C ILE A 369 11.69 -10.52 2.65
N MET A 370 12.61 -10.73 1.72
CA MET A 370 14.02 -10.93 2.02
C MET A 370 14.89 -10.04 1.14
N PHE A 371 16.03 -9.61 1.69
CA PHE A 371 17.12 -9.09 0.86
C PHE A 371 17.84 -10.23 0.13
N ASN A 372 18.63 -9.88 -0.89
CA ASN A 372 19.56 -10.81 -1.53
C ASN A 372 20.72 -11.21 -0.61
#